data_AF-A0A5F2G7H9-F1
#
_entry.id   AF-A0A5F2G7H9-F1
#
_cell.length_a   1.000
_cell.length_b   1.000
_cell.length_c   1.000
_cell.angle_alpha   90.00
_cell.angle_beta   90.00
_cell.angle_gamma   90.00
#
_symmetry.space_group_name_H-M   'P 1'
#
loop_
_entity.id
_entity.type
_entity.pdbx_description
1 polymer ?
#
loop_
_entity_poly.entity_id
_entity_poly.type
_entity_poly.pdbx_seq_one_letter_code
_entity_poly.pdbx_strand_id
1 'polypeptide(L)'
;MHGASIARSLEIGRIYVPAAAGVFSAVGLLLAEKSVAVASAFVARLDELDDTAAEQAYVQLQREAERLLGVSGKARCMRQVEMRYLGQAFELIIDLD
;
A
#
# COMPACT_ATOMS: atom_id res chain seq x y z
N MET A 1 16.90 -26.43 -9.44
CA MET A 1 15.68 -25.94 -10.14
C MET A 1 14.49 -26.75 -9.63
N HIS A 2 13.61 -26.15 -8.82
CA HIS A 2 12.51 -26.87 -8.13
C HIS A 2 11.09 -26.39 -8.51
N GLY A 3 10.96 -25.24 -9.18
CA GLY A 3 9.65 -24.62 -9.46
C GLY A 3 8.66 -25.51 -10.20
N ALA A 4 9.12 -26.30 -11.18
CA ALA A 4 8.27 -27.24 -11.91
C ALA A 4 7.74 -28.40 -11.04
N SER A 5 8.55 -28.86 -10.07
CA SER A 5 8.13 -29.90 -9.12
C SER A 5 7.07 -29.36 -8.16
N ILE A 6 7.29 -28.15 -7.63
CA ILE A 6 6.35 -27.47 -6.74
C ILE A 6 5.03 -27.17 -7.47
N ALA A 7 5.10 -26.67 -8.71
CA ALA A 7 3.92 -26.41 -9.52
C ALA A 7 3.08 -27.67 -9.75
N ARG A 8 3.72 -28.82 -10.02
CA ARG A 8 3.03 -30.10 -10.18
C ARG A 8 2.32 -30.56 -8.91
N SER A 9 2.95 -30.44 -7.74
CA SER A 9 2.31 -30.81 -6.46
C SER A 9 1.15 -29.90 -6.07
N LEU A 10 1.11 -28.68 -6.63
CA LEU A 10 0.06 -27.69 -6.40
C LEU A 10 -0.97 -27.65 -7.54
N GLU A 11 -0.92 -28.60 -8.49
CA GLU A 11 -1.81 -28.65 -9.65
C GLU A 11 -1.80 -27.37 -10.52
N ILE A 12 -0.69 -26.62 -10.48
CA ILE A 12 -0.49 -25.41 -11.29
C ILE A 12 -0.18 -25.84 -12.73
N GLY A 13 -1.11 -25.56 -13.65
CA GLY A 13 -1.01 -25.96 -15.06
C GLY A 13 0.01 -25.17 -15.90
N ARG A 14 0.56 -24.05 -15.39
CA ARG A 14 1.52 -23.23 -16.13
C ARG A 14 2.47 -22.48 -15.20
N ILE A 15 3.76 -22.49 -15.55
CA ILE A 15 4.78 -21.67 -14.91
C ILE A 15 5.49 -20.81 -15.95
N TYR A 16 5.87 -19.60 -15.55
CA TYR A 16 6.70 -18.70 -16.35
C TYR A 16 8.09 -18.61 -15.70
N VAL A 17 9.12 -18.93 -16.48
CA VAL A 17 10.52 -18.84 -16.03
C VAL A 17 11.18 -17.70 -16.80
N PRO A 18 11.35 -16.52 -16.21
CA PRO A 18 12.01 -15.41 -16.89
C PRO A 18 13.49 -15.72 -17.12
N ALA A 19 14.06 -15.22 -18.21
CA ALA A 19 15.47 -15.46 -18.57
C ALA A 19 16.44 -15.01 -17.46
N ALA A 20 16.08 -13.98 -16.69
CA ALA A 20 16.85 -13.44 -15.57
C ALA A 20 16.35 -13.91 -14.20
N ALA A 21 15.80 -15.13 -14.07
CA ALA A 21 15.18 -15.61 -12.83
C ALA A 21 16.09 -15.51 -11.58
N GLY A 22 17.41 -15.66 -11.74
CA GLY A 22 18.36 -15.54 -10.62
C GLY A 22 18.58 -14.11 -10.09
N VAL A 23 18.20 -13.08 -10.86
CA VAL A 23 18.41 -11.65 -10.54
C VAL A 23 17.15 -10.81 -10.77
N PHE A 24 15.98 -11.46 -10.83
CA PHE A 24 14.74 -10.80 -11.21
C PHE A 24 14.33 -9.67 -10.24
N SER A 25 14.78 -9.72 -8.99
CA SER A 25 14.61 -8.62 -8.01
C SER A 25 15.28 -7.31 -8.44
N ALA A 26 16.46 -7.37 -9.08
CA ALA A 26 17.14 -6.18 -9.58
C ALA A 26 16.37 -5.54 -10.75
N VAL A 27 15.75 -6.37 -11.60
CA VAL A 27 14.86 -5.90 -12.67
C VAL A 27 13.64 -5.18 -12.07
N GLY A 28 13.04 -5.75 -11.03
CA GLY A 28 11.93 -5.11 -10.31
C GLY A 28 12.31 -3.75 -9.72
N LEU A 29 13.50 -3.63 -9.13
CA LEU A 29 14.00 -2.36 -8.59
C LEU A 29 14.19 -1.29 -9.69
N LEU A 30 14.72 -1.68 -10.85
CA LEU A 30 14.93 -0.76 -11.98
C LEU A 30 13.62 -0.23 -12.57
N LEU A 31 12.55 -1.02 -12.51
CA LEU A 31 11.24 -0.68 -13.07
C LEU A 31 10.29 -0.03 -12.05
N ALA A 32 10.63 -0.06 -10.76
CA ALA A 32 9.76 0.44 -9.70
C ALA A 32 9.58 1.97 -9.79
N GLU A 33 8.32 2.41 -9.75
CA GLU A 33 8.00 3.82 -9.60
C GLU A 33 8.32 4.30 -8.18
N LYS A 34 8.85 5.51 -8.06
CA LYS A 34 9.11 6.12 -6.74
C LYS A 34 7.77 6.40 -6.04
N SER A 35 7.57 5.76 -4.89
CA SER A 35 6.38 5.93 -4.05
C SER A 35 6.78 5.92 -2.57
N VAL A 36 5.93 6.50 -1.72
CA VAL A 36 6.05 6.45 -0.26
C VAL A 36 4.68 6.20 0.33
N ALA A 37 4.63 5.47 1.44
CA ALA A 37 3.44 5.30 2.26
C ALA A 37 3.67 6.03 3.58
N VAL A 38 2.69 6.83 3.99
CA VAL A 38 2.68 7.57 5.26
C VAL A 38 1.36 7.31 5.95
N ALA A 39 1.39 7.19 7.27
CA ALA A 39 0.20 6.92 8.07
C ALA A 39 0.33 7.63 9.42
N SER A 40 -0.82 8.00 9.99
CA SER A 40 -0.92 8.58 11.32
C SER A 40 -2.15 8.04 12.04
N ALA A 41 -2.06 7.87 13.34
CA ALA A 41 -3.19 7.44 14.15
C ALA A 41 -4.20 8.59 14.30
N PHE A 42 -5.46 8.30 14.01
CA PHE A 42 -6.57 9.24 14.20
C PHE A 42 -7.65 8.53 15.03
N VAL A 43 -7.76 8.89 16.31
CA VAL A 43 -8.68 8.24 17.25
C VAL A 43 -9.98 9.04 17.32
N ALA A 44 -11.00 8.53 16.64
CA ALA A 44 -12.36 9.02 16.75
C ALA A 44 -13.34 7.87 16.46
N ARG A 45 -14.56 7.97 16.97
CA ARG A 45 -15.64 7.13 16.46
C ARG A 45 -16.16 7.75 15.16
N LEU A 46 -16.53 6.91 14.21
CA LEU A 46 -17.00 7.38 12.90
C LEU A 46 -18.29 8.22 13.01
N ASP A 47 -19.16 7.93 13.98
CA ASP A 47 -20.39 8.68 14.25
C ASP A 47 -20.18 10.02 14.97
N GLU A 48 -18.97 10.28 15.46
CA GLU A 48 -18.57 11.50 16.16
C GLU A 48 -17.42 12.22 15.42
N LEU A 49 -17.13 11.78 14.19
CA LEU A 49 -16.00 12.28 13.41
C LEU A 49 -16.26 13.72 12.94
N ASP A 50 -15.26 14.59 13.16
CA ASP A 50 -15.21 15.88 12.48
C ASP A 50 -14.49 15.71 11.13
N ASP A 51 -15.26 15.81 10.04
CA ASP A 51 -14.75 15.74 8.67
C ASP A 51 -13.62 16.74 8.40
N THR A 52 -13.68 17.93 9.03
CA THR A 52 -12.66 18.96 8.87
C THR A 52 -11.34 18.51 9.49
N ALA A 53 -11.39 17.91 10.69
CA ALA A 53 -10.21 17.41 11.37
C ALA A 53 -9.60 16.20 10.62
N ALA A 54 -10.44 15.31 10.10
CA ALA A 54 -10.01 14.18 9.27
C ALA A 54 -9.31 14.66 7.98
N GLU A 55 -9.89 15.62 7.28
CA GLU A 55 -9.30 16.21 6.07
C GLU A 55 -7.96 16.90 6.38
N GLN A 56 -7.87 17.63 7.49
CA GLN A 56 -6.61 18.24 7.92
C GLN A 56 -5.52 17.20 8.20
N ALA A 57 -5.86 16.06 8.83
CA ALA A 57 -4.91 14.97 9.05
C ALA A 57 -4.40 14.40 7.72
N TYR A 58 -5.28 14.23 6.73
CA TYR A 58 -4.88 13.80 5.39
C TYR A 58 -3.98 14.81 4.67
N VAL A 59 -4.30 16.10 4.73
CA VAL A 59 -3.46 17.14 4.13
C VAL A 59 -2.06 17.15 4.75
N GLN A 60 -1.95 16.89 6.06
CA GLN A 60 -0.65 16.75 6.73
C GLN A 60 0.14 15.54 6.20
N LEU A 61 -0.52 14.38 6.08
CA LEU A 61 0.08 13.18 5.50
C LEU A 61 0.53 13.42 4.05
N GLN A 62 -0.30 14.03 3.22
CA GLN A 62 0.05 14.35 1.84
C GLN A 62 1.29 15.25 1.76
N ARG A 63 1.36 16.30 2.58
CA ARG A 63 2.54 17.19 2.62
C ARG A 63 3.79 16.44 3.04
N GLU A 64 3.68 15.52 3.99
CA GLU A 64 4.79 14.66 4.40
C GLU A 64 5.24 13.74 3.27
N ALA A 65 4.30 13.08 2.58
CA ALA A 65 4.58 12.22 1.45
C ALA A 65 5.28 12.98 0.32
N GLU A 66 4.79 14.17 -0.03
CA GLU A 66 5.40 15.05 -1.04
C GLU A 66 6.84 15.45 -0.66
N ARG A 67 7.05 15.80 0.62
CA ARG A 67 8.39 16.09 1.16
C ARG A 67 9.34 14.90 1.03
N LEU A 68 8.90 13.70 1.38
CA LEU A 68 9.71 12.47 1.26
C LEU A 68 9.99 12.10 -0.20
N LEU A 69 9.02 12.33 -1.09
CA LEU A 69 9.19 12.15 -2.53
C LEU A 69 10.07 13.23 -3.17
N GLY A 70 10.27 14.37 -2.52
CA GLY A 70 10.99 15.52 -3.08
C GLY A 70 10.22 16.18 -4.22
N VAL A 71 8.89 16.15 -4.16
CA VAL A 71 7.99 16.79 -5.13
C VAL A 71 7.06 17.77 -4.40
N SER A 72 6.31 18.59 -5.14
CA SER A 72 5.33 19.52 -4.54
C SER A 72 4.11 19.62 -5.44
N GLY A 73 2.94 19.28 -4.90
CA GLY A 73 1.64 19.33 -5.59
C GLY A 73 1.52 18.46 -6.84
N LYS A 74 2.39 17.45 -6.98
CA LYS A 74 2.51 16.62 -8.20
C LYS A 74 2.40 15.12 -7.94
N ALA A 75 2.28 14.70 -6.68
CA ALA A 75 2.18 13.29 -6.34
C ALA A 75 0.76 12.77 -6.61
N ARG A 76 0.63 11.62 -7.29
CA ARG A 76 -0.62 10.87 -7.28
C ARG A 76 -0.81 10.31 -5.87
N CYS A 77 -1.91 10.67 -5.22
CA CYS A 77 -2.23 10.23 -3.88
C CYS A 77 -3.34 9.19 -3.91
N MET A 78 -3.19 8.12 -3.14
CA MET A 78 -4.25 7.17 -2.82
C MET A 78 -4.55 7.33 -1.33
N ARG A 79 -5.83 7.51 -0.98
CA ARG A 79 -6.26 7.71 0.41
C ARG A 79 -6.85 6.40 0.93
N GLN A 80 -6.49 6.07 2.16
CA GLN A 80 -6.93 4.84 2.81
C GLN A 80 -7.14 5.13 4.30
N VAL A 81 -8.12 4.48 4.91
CA VAL A 81 -8.29 4.43 6.36
C VAL A 81 -8.19 2.99 6.85
N GLU A 82 -7.61 2.83 8.03
CA GLU A 82 -7.67 1.59 8.79
C GLU A 82 -8.60 1.81 9.98
N MET A 83 -9.71 1.07 10.03
CA MET A 83 -10.73 1.24 11.06
C MET A 83 -11.31 -0.09 11.50
N ARG A 84 -11.92 -0.15 12.69
CA ARG A 84 -12.50 -1.38 13.23
C ARG A 84 -13.79 -1.13 13.98
N TYR A 85 -14.67 -2.11 13.98
CA TYR A 85 -15.84 -2.10 14.85
C TYR A 85 -15.42 -2.24 16.32
N LEU A 86 -16.25 -1.72 17.23
CA LEU A 86 -16.01 -1.88 18.67
C LEU A 86 -15.99 -3.36 19.04
N GLY A 87 -14.93 -3.81 19.72
CA GLY A 87 -14.72 -5.21 20.09
C GLY A 87 -14.09 -6.09 19.00
N GLN A 88 -13.82 -5.55 17.80
CA GLN A 88 -13.09 -6.27 16.76
C GLN A 88 -11.58 -6.29 17.06
N ALA A 89 -10.94 -7.44 16.83
CA ALA A 89 -9.52 -7.67 17.13
C ALA A 89 -8.55 -7.29 16.00
N PHE A 90 -9.08 -6.87 14.85
CA PHE A 90 -8.30 -6.50 13.66
C PHE A 90 -8.92 -5.31 12.95
N GLU A 91 -8.13 -4.63 12.12
CA GLU A 91 -8.53 -3.47 11.35
C GLU A 91 -9.01 -3.86 9.95
N LEU A 92 -9.96 -3.08 9.43
CA LEU A 92 -10.42 -3.12 8.05
C LEU A 92 -9.76 -1.96 7.31
N ILE A 93 -9.23 -2.29 6.14
CA ILE A 93 -8.62 -1.33 5.24
C ILE A 93 -9.69 -0.87 4.24
N ILE A 94 -10.00 0.42 4.23
CA ILE A 94 -10.99 1.01 3.34
C ILE A 94 -10.30 2.05 2.46
N ASP A 95 -10.37 1.86 1.15
CA ASP A 95 -9.92 2.85 0.16
C ASP A 95 -10.95 3.98 0.05
N LEU A 96 -10.46 5.22 -0.02
CA LEU A 96 -11.29 6.41 -0.20
C LEU A 96 -11.02 7.01 -1.59
N ASP A 97 -12.10 7.21 -2.35
CA ASP A 97 -12.08 7.84 -3.68
C ASP A 97 -11.89 9.37 -3.62
#